data_AF-A0A3D4CSI3-F1
#
_entry.id   AF-A0A3D4CSI3-F1
#
_cell.length_a   1.000
_cell.length_b   1.000
_cell.length_c   1.000
_cell.angle_alpha   90.00
_cell.angle_beta   90.00
_cell.angle_gamma   90.00
#
_symmetry.space_group_name_H-M   'P 1'
#
loop_
_entity.id
_entity.type
_entity.pdbx_description
1 polymer ?
#
loop_
_entity_poly.entity_id
_entity_poly.type
_entity_poly.pdbx_seq_one_letter_code
_entity_poly.pdbx_strand_id
1 'polypeptide(L)'
;PKVMIEAYRLLIARLEEHGPDWNYPIHLGVTEAGDGEDGRIKSAIGIGSLLNDGIGDTIRVSLTEDPVHEVPVARAIVRNQDRDSGPSSLPDDITATTKPCWDPFSYRRRLSNVLEINGLDLGGDKEFRVLTTQTKWDALAHKIEKMGDFKPEIIVEESKVMEVDPRSNAAVERANALDVPTLVTVPDGINMEVVPAFRLLASRMTSAQPILLKDTLQPDEGASRDFLTTLLTASRNIGSLICDGIGDAILIQGEKAPGQSLRISYNILQAAGARIFKTDYVACPSCGRTLFNLQTTTQKIREATGHLKGVRIAVMGCIVNGPGEMADADFGYVGGAPGKINLYVGREAVKLNIPEDEAVGRLIDLISEHGKWVEPPVRETAEI
;
A
#
# COMPACT_ATOMS: atom_id res chain seq x y z
N PRO A 1 -6.66 -3.74 -0.85
CA PRO A 1 -6.13 -4.47 0.34
C PRO A 1 -6.96 -4.33 1.61
N LYS A 2 -7.36 -3.12 2.03
CA LYS A 2 -8.10 -2.87 3.29
C LYS A 2 -9.33 -3.78 3.50
N VAL A 3 -10.23 -3.82 2.52
CA VAL A 3 -11.46 -4.64 2.57
C VAL A 3 -11.15 -6.13 2.80
N MET A 4 -10.13 -6.67 2.14
CA MET A 4 -9.70 -8.05 2.36
C MET A 4 -9.23 -8.25 3.81
N ILE A 5 -8.39 -7.35 4.32
CA ILE A 5 -7.85 -7.46 5.69
C ILE A 5 -8.98 -7.46 6.71
N GLU A 6 -9.91 -6.50 6.60
CA GLU A 6 -11.10 -6.39 7.48
C GLU A 6 -11.99 -7.63 7.40
N ALA A 7 -12.29 -8.09 6.17
CA ALA A 7 -13.17 -9.23 5.95
C ALA A 7 -12.60 -10.52 6.55
N TYR A 8 -11.30 -10.78 6.38
CA TYR A 8 -10.66 -11.96 6.95
C TYR A 8 -10.55 -11.88 8.47
N ARG A 9 -10.18 -10.74 9.03
CA ARG A 9 -10.21 -10.55 10.51
C ARG A 9 -11.60 -10.81 11.08
N LEU A 10 -12.63 -10.26 10.44
CA LEU A 10 -14.02 -10.48 10.85
C LEU A 10 -14.43 -11.94 10.71
N LEU A 11 -14.03 -12.61 9.63
CA LEU A 11 -14.28 -14.05 9.44
C LEU A 11 -13.68 -14.85 10.60
N ILE A 12 -12.40 -14.63 10.94
CA ILE A 12 -11.75 -15.35 12.06
C ILE A 12 -12.48 -15.08 13.37
N ALA A 13 -12.78 -13.82 13.69
CA ALA A 13 -13.51 -13.48 14.92
C ALA A 13 -14.87 -14.19 15.00
N ARG A 14 -15.61 -14.30 13.89
CA ARG A 14 -16.88 -15.05 13.85
C ARG A 14 -16.69 -16.56 13.99
N LEU A 15 -15.67 -17.13 13.38
CA LEU A 15 -15.36 -18.55 13.53
C LEU A 15 -15.04 -18.88 14.99
N GLU A 16 -14.27 -18.04 15.68
CA GLU A 16 -13.96 -18.20 17.11
C GLU A 16 -15.21 -18.14 18.00
N GLU A 17 -16.17 -17.25 17.71
CA GLU A 17 -17.46 -17.16 18.42
C GLU A 17 -18.27 -18.47 18.34
N HIS A 18 -18.12 -19.23 17.25
CA HIS A 18 -18.80 -20.51 17.06
C HIS A 18 -18.13 -21.68 17.81
N GLY A 19 -16.92 -21.48 18.35
CA GLY A 19 -16.22 -22.44 19.20
C GLY A 19 -15.04 -23.15 18.51
N PRO A 20 -14.31 -24.01 19.25
CA PRO A 20 -13.03 -24.56 18.82
C PRO A 20 -13.09 -25.49 17.58
N ASP A 21 -14.27 -26.02 17.26
CA ASP A 21 -14.48 -26.90 16.10
C ASP A 21 -14.55 -26.13 14.76
N TRP A 22 -14.61 -24.79 14.79
CA TRP A 22 -14.67 -23.92 13.60
C TRP A 22 -13.28 -23.42 13.16
N ASN A 23 -12.26 -24.25 13.35
CA ASN A 23 -10.84 -23.95 13.10
C ASN A 23 -10.38 -24.31 11.67
N TYR A 24 -11.13 -23.87 10.66
CA TYR A 24 -10.85 -24.21 9.25
C TYR A 24 -9.56 -23.54 8.73
N PRO A 25 -8.78 -24.22 7.87
CA PRO A 25 -7.66 -23.61 7.18
C PRO A 25 -8.10 -22.44 6.30
N ILE A 26 -7.33 -21.36 6.32
CA ILE A 26 -7.65 -20.08 5.71
C ILE A 26 -6.76 -19.85 4.49
N HIS A 27 -7.39 -19.75 3.32
CA HIS A 27 -6.70 -19.36 2.10
C HIS A 27 -6.70 -17.85 1.93
N LEU A 28 -5.52 -17.25 1.77
CA LEU A 28 -5.37 -15.83 1.50
C LEU A 28 -5.03 -15.56 0.04
N GLY A 29 -5.71 -14.57 -0.54
CA GLY A 29 -5.30 -14.02 -1.83
C GLY A 29 -5.90 -12.64 -2.03
N VAL A 30 -5.09 -11.72 -2.55
CA VAL A 30 -5.59 -10.45 -3.07
C VAL A 30 -6.08 -10.70 -4.49
N THR A 31 -7.36 -10.50 -4.75
CA THR A 31 -7.89 -10.48 -6.12
C THR A 31 -7.51 -9.17 -6.79
N GLU A 32 -7.37 -9.22 -8.12
CA GLU A 32 -7.04 -8.08 -8.98
C GLU A 32 -5.90 -7.19 -8.49
N ALA A 33 -4.80 -7.79 -8.01
CA ALA A 33 -3.66 -7.02 -7.57
C ALA A 33 -3.08 -6.16 -8.72
N GLY A 34 -3.28 -6.57 -9.97
CA GLY A 34 -2.72 -5.93 -11.15
C GLY A 34 -1.37 -6.55 -11.52
N ASP A 35 -0.60 -5.81 -12.30
CA ASP A 35 0.69 -6.21 -12.86
C ASP A 35 1.88 -5.50 -12.19
N GLY A 36 3.08 -5.99 -12.47
CA GLY A 36 4.34 -5.33 -12.10
C GLY A 36 4.50 -5.08 -10.59
N GLU A 37 5.12 -3.96 -10.26
CA GLU A 37 5.36 -3.56 -8.86
C GLU A 37 4.04 -3.30 -8.12
N ASP A 38 3.05 -2.70 -8.78
CA ASP A 38 1.76 -2.36 -8.15
C ASP A 38 1.05 -3.61 -7.61
N GLY A 39 1.00 -4.69 -8.40
CA GLY A 39 0.41 -5.96 -7.98
C GLY A 39 1.18 -6.69 -6.89
N ARG A 40 2.51 -6.59 -6.91
CA ARG A 40 3.38 -7.15 -5.85
C ARG A 40 3.18 -6.41 -4.53
N ILE A 41 3.10 -5.08 -4.57
CA ILE A 41 2.84 -4.24 -3.40
C ILE A 41 1.45 -4.53 -2.83
N LYS A 42 0.37 -4.48 -3.66
CA LYS A 42 -1.00 -4.76 -3.20
C LYS A 42 -1.11 -6.15 -2.55
N SER A 43 -0.46 -7.15 -3.14
CA SER A 43 -0.39 -8.53 -2.60
C SER A 43 0.36 -8.58 -1.27
N ALA A 44 1.53 -7.93 -1.16
CA ALA A 44 2.31 -7.88 0.07
C ALA A 44 1.57 -7.15 1.20
N ILE A 45 0.84 -6.08 0.89
CA ILE A 45 -0.02 -5.40 1.87
C ILE A 45 -1.12 -6.34 2.33
N GLY A 46 -1.96 -6.86 1.41
CA GLY A 46 -3.12 -7.67 1.80
C GLY A 46 -2.76 -8.97 2.51
N ILE A 47 -1.92 -9.79 1.87
CA ILE A 47 -1.51 -11.11 2.41
C ILE A 47 -0.58 -10.91 3.62
N GLY A 48 0.42 -10.02 3.50
CA GLY A 48 1.41 -9.80 4.55
C GLY A 48 0.82 -9.23 5.85
N SER A 49 -0.24 -8.39 5.76
CA SER A 49 -0.94 -7.89 6.95
C SER A 49 -1.64 -9.00 7.74
N LEU A 50 -2.25 -9.96 7.04
CA LEU A 50 -2.94 -11.07 7.70
C LEU A 50 -1.94 -12.10 8.25
N LEU A 51 -0.86 -12.38 7.52
CA LEU A 51 0.23 -13.22 8.03
C LEU A 51 0.89 -12.59 9.28
N ASN A 52 1.03 -11.25 9.33
CA ASN A 52 1.45 -10.53 10.54
C ASN A 52 0.54 -10.77 11.75
N ASP A 53 -0.75 -11.01 11.50
CA ASP A 53 -1.75 -11.29 12.52
C ASP A 53 -1.83 -12.78 12.86
N GLY A 54 -0.99 -13.63 12.24
CA GLY A 54 -1.04 -15.09 12.39
C GLY A 54 -2.18 -15.76 11.63
N ILE A 55 -2.80 -15.05 10.67
CA ILE A 55 -3.92 -15.54 9.86
C ILE A 55 -3.39 -16.01 8.50
N GLY A 56 -3.69 -17.24 8.11
CA GLY A 56 -3.44 -17.79 6.76
C GLY A 56 -2.62 -19.07 6.76
N ASP A 57 -3.18 -20.12 6.15
CA ASP A 57 -2.58 -21.45 6.03
C ASP A 57 -2.04 -21.73 4.62
N THR A 58 -2.64 -21.08 3.63
CA THR A 58 -2.22 -21.15 2.23
C THR A 58 -2.43 -19.80 1.57
N ILE A 59 -1.58 -19.46 0.61
CA ILE A 59 -1.65 -18.18 -0.09
C ILE A 59 -1.67 -18.36 -1.61
N ARG A 60 -2.31 -17.41 -2.30
CA ARG A 60 -2.17 -17.21 -3.73
C ARG A 60 -1.95 -15.73 -4.03
N VAL A 61 -0.91 -15.44 -4.80
CA VAL A 61 -0.70 -14.13 -5.41
C VAL A 61 -1.41 -14.16 -6.76
N SER A 62 -2.21 -13.15 -7.09
CA SER A 62 -2.97 -13.10 -8.34
C SER A 62 -2.52 -11.89 -9.17
N LEU A 63 -1.61 -12.11 -10.13
CA LEU A 63 -1.05 -11.04 -10.97
C LEU A 63 -1.71 -11.02 -12.35
N THR A 64 -1.78 -9.84 -12.96
CA THR A 64 -2.14 -9.67 -14.37
C THR A 64 -0.93 -9.92 -15.28
N GLU A 65 -0.19 -11.00 -15.00
CA GLU A 65 1.03 -11.42 -15.70
C GLU A 65 0.91 -12.92 -16.05
N ASP A 66 1.96 -13.52 -16.60
CA ASP A 66 2.03 -14.98 -16.73
C ASP A 66 2.06 -15.60 -15.31
N PRO A 67 1.22 -16.63 -15.02
CA PRO A 67 1.13 -17.29 -13.72
C PRO A 67 2.48 -17.76 -13.14
N VAL A 68 3.48 -18.03 -13.97
CA VAL A 68 4.83 -18.40 -13.49
C VAL A 68 5.48 -17.32 -12.62
N HIS A 69 5.04 -16.07 -12.73
CA HIS A 69 5.53 -14.94 -11.92
C HIS A 69 4.84 -14.84 -10.55
N GLU A 70 3.70 -15.51 -10.34
CA GLU A 70 2.97 -15.47 -9.06
C GLU A 70 3.73 -16.23 -7.95
N VAL A 71 4.27 -17.41 -8.28
CA VAL A 71 4.92 -18.31 -7.30
C VAL A 71 6.17 -17.72 -6.65
N PRO A 72 7.11 -17.08 -7.38
CA PRO A 72 8.25 -16.41 -6.76
C PRO A 72 7.84 -15.33 -5.75
N VAL A 73 6.81 -14.54 -6.08
CA VAL A 73 6.29 -13.48 -5.20
C VAL A 73 5.64 -14.09 -3.96
N ALA A 74 4.81 -15.12 -4.12
CA ALA A 74 4.19 -15.83 -3.01
C ALA A 74 5.26 -16.38 -2.03
N ARG A 75 6.29 -17.05 -2.55
CA ARG A 75 7.40 -17.56 -1.74
C ARG A 75 8.15 -16.45 -1.00
N ALA A 76 8.36 -15.30 -1.65
CA ALA A 76 9.05 -14.16 -1.04
C ALA A 76 8.20 -13.52 0.08
N ILE A 77 6.88 -13.43 -0.09
CA ILE A 77 5.95 -12.95 0.96
C ILE A 77 6.02 -13.86 2.20
N VAL A 78 6.00 -15.19 2.01
CA VAL A 78 6.08 -16.16 3.13
C VAL A 78 7.44 -16.12 3.81
N ARG A 79 8.55 -16.15 3.05
CA ARG A 79 9.92 -16.11 3.63
C ARG A 79 10.21 -14.84 4.42
N ASN A 80 9.56 -13.73 4.08
CA ASN A 80 9.68 -12.50 4.85
C ASN A 80 9.07 -12.63 6.26
N GLN A 81 8.25 -13.65 6.53
CA GLN A 81 7.74 -13.98 7.88
C GLN A 81 8.75 -14.76 8.72
N ASP A 82 9.58 -15.61 8.10
CA ASP A 82 10.45 -16.59 8.76
C ASP A 82 11.70 -15.98 9.43
N ARG A 83 11.77 -14.66 9.58
CA ARG A 83 12.87 -14.02 10.33
C ARG A 83 12.57 -14.05 11.82
N ASP A 84 12.89 -15.20 12.41
CA ASP A 84 13.48 -15.43 13.73
C ASP A 84 13.33 -14.30 14.79
N SER A 85 12.10 -13.83 15.01
CA SER A 85 11.71 -13.17 16.25
C SER A 85 11.05 -14.23 17.11
N GLY A 86 11.86 -14.96 17.87
CA GLY A 86 11.36 -15.68 19.05
C GLY A 86 10.47 -14.74 19.87
N PRO A 87 9.50 -15.28 20.64
CA PRO A 87 8.48 -14.45 21.29
C PRO A 87 9.15 -13.32 22.06
N SER A 88 9.03 -12.09 21.55
CA SER A 88 9.39 -10.91 22.33
C SER A 88 8.31 -10.82 23.40
N SER A 89 8.52 -11.50 24.54
CA SER A 89 7.63 -11.35 25.68
C SER A 89 7.67 -9.89 26.08
N LEU A 90 6.57 -9.18 25.78
CA LEU A 90 6.36 -7.88 26.37
C LEU A 90 6.22 -8.07 27.89
N PRO A 91 6.73 -7.14 28.69
CA PRO A 91 6.45 -7.10 30.13
C PRO A 91 4.93 -7.25 30.42
N ASP A 92 4.59 -8.04 31.43
CA ASP A 92 3.20 -8.38 31.78
C ASP A 92 2.33 -7.14 32.11
N ASP A 93 2.94 -6.06 32.58
CA ASP A 93 2.25 -4.79 32.84
C ASP A 93 1.75 -4.13 31.55
N ILE A 94 2.50 -4.28 30.46
CA ILE A 94 2.15 -3.73 29.15
C ILE A 94 1.02 -4.54 28.52
N THR A 95 1.10 -5.87 28.57
CA THR A 95 0.11 -6.77 27.95
C THR A 95 -1.25 -6.68 28.64
N ALA A 96 -1.29 -6.52 29.97
CA ALA A 96 -2.53 -6.41 30.73
C ALA A 96 -3.28 -5.09 30.52
N THR A 97 -2.60 -4.02 30.12
CA THR A 97 -3.15 -2.65 30.12
C THR A 97 -3.37 -2.05 28.73
N THR A 98 -2.75 -2.62 27.70
CA THR A 98 -2.78 -2.03 26.36
C THR A 98 -3.92 -2.61 25.53
N LYS A 99 -4.84 -1.76 25.08
CA LYS A 99 -5.86 -2.11 24.08
C LYS A 99 -5.48 -1.50 22.72
N PRO A 100 -5.76 -2.16 21.59
CA PRO A 100 -5.57 -1.58 20.27
C PRO A 100 -6.26 -0.20 20.17
N CYS A 101 -5.55 0.80 19.64
CA CYS A 101 -6.14 2.12 19.37
C CYS A 101 -6.93 2.19 18.06
N TRP A 102 -7.07 1.07 17.35
CA TRP A 102 -7.78 0.94 16.09
C TRP A 102 -8.78 -0.21 16.15
N ASP A 103 -9.81 -0.15 15.28
CA ASP A 103 -10.76 -1.23 15.10
C ASP A 103 -10.21 -2.19 14.01
N PRO A 104 -9.98 -3.48 14.31
CA PRO A 104 -9.48 -4.44 13.33
C PRO A 104 -10.48 -4.76 12.21
N PHE A 105 -11.76 -4.44 12.40
CA PHE A 105 -12.86 -4.75 11.46
C PHE A 105 -13.34 -3.54 10.66
N SER A 106 -12.91 -2.33 11.01
CA SER A 106 -13.30 -1.11 10.32
C SER A 106 -12.17 -0.10 10.27
N TYR A 107 -11.78 0.28 9.06
CA TYR A 107 -10.75 1.29 8.86
C TYR A 107 -11.20 2.66 9.38
N ARG A 108 -10.40 3.20 10.29
CA ARG A 108 -10.40 4.61 10.65
C ARG A 108 -8.97 5.09 10.83
N ARG A 109 -8.61 6.16 10.14
CA ARG A 109 -7.31 6.81 10.38
C ARG A 109 -7.24 7.32 11.82
N ARG A 110 -6.14 7.00 12.51
CA ARG A 110 -5.82 7.45 13.86
C ARG A 110 -5.86 8.98 13.87
N LEU A 111 -6.49 9.56 14.89
CA LEU A 111 -6.50 11.00 15.06
C LEU A 111 -5.12 11.49 15.50
N SER A 112 -4.59 12.47 14.77
CA SER A 112 -3.34 13.16 15.08
C SER A 112 -3.52 14.67 14.94
N ASN A 113 -2.71 15.42 15.67
CA ASN A 113 -2.60 16.87 15.58
C ASN A 113 -1.87 17.23 14.30
N VAL A 114 -2.26 18.35 13.68
CA VAL A 114 -1.55 18.90 12.54
C VAL A 114 -0.20 19.46 13.01
N LEU A 115 0.85 19.10 12.29
CA LEU A 115 2.21 19.59 12.46
C LEU A 115 2.69 20.14 11.12
N GLU A 116 3.27 21.33 11.13
CA GLU A 116 3.94 21.91 9.96
C GLU A 116 5.45 21.65 10.05
N ILE A 117 6.04 21.07 9.00
CA ILE A 117 7.49 20.91 8.85
C ILE A 117 7.88 21.49 7.49
N ASN A 118 8.78 22.47 7.49
CA ASN A 118 9.27 23.13 6.26
C ASN A 118 8.15 23.63 5.33
N GLY A 119 7.06 24.19 5.90
CA GLY A 119 5.90 24.67 5.14
C GLY A 119 4.96 23.58 4.63
N LEU A 120 5.16 22.33 5.04
CA LEU A 120 4.30 21.19 4.69
C LEU A 120 3.55 20.69 5.92
N ASP A 121 2.22 20.74 5.85
CA ASP A 121 1.35 20.16 6.88
C ASP A 121 1.36 18.62 6.83
N LEU A 122 1.39 17.98 7.99
CA LEU A 122 1.16 16.55 8.17
C LEU A 122 0.33 16.29 9.43
N GLY A 123 -0.27 15.11 9.54
CA GLY A 123 -1.19 14.79 10.64
C GLY A 123 -2.62 15.29 10.41
N GLY A 124 -3.55 14.87 11.26
CA GLY A 124 -4.97 15.16 11.09
C GLY A 124 -5.54 14.58 9.80
N ASP A 125 -6.20 15.43 9.01
CA ASP A 125 -6.78 15.10 7.70
C ASP A 125 -5.82 15.38 6.52
N LYS A 126 -4.58 15.79 6.80
CA LYS A 126 -3.59 16.16 5.80
C LYS A 126 -2.99 14.94 5.11
N GLU A 127 -2.38 15.17 3.94
CA GLU A 127 -1.75 14.11 3.15
C GLU A 127 -0.64 13.40 3.93
N PHE A 128 -0.46 12.10 3.65
CA PHE A 128 0.71 11.36 4.11
C PHE A 128 1.99 11.94 3.49
N ARG A 129 2.96 12.28 4.33
CA ARG A 129 4.25 12.81 3.88
C ARG A 129 5.30 11.74 3.69
N VAL A 130 6.15 11.93 2.69
CA VAL A 130 7.28 11.05 2.40
C VAL A 130 8.57 11.71 2.87
N LEU A 131 9.17 11.13 3.91
CA LEU A 131 10.47 11.54 4.43
C LEU A 131 11.59 10.79 3.72
N THR A 132 12.77 11.41 3.69
CA THR A 132 14.01 10.82 3.21
C THR A 132 15.19 11.23 4.11
N THR A 133 16.33 10.57 3.96
CA THR A 133 17.57 10.97 4.65
C THR A 133 18.30 12.06 3.89
N GLN A 134 19.12 12.86 4.58
CA GLN A 134 19.97 13.87 3.94
C GLN A 134 20.79 13.28 2.79
N THR A 135 21.42 12.13 3.01
CA THR A 135 22.23 11.45 1.99
C THR A 135 21.45 11.14 0.71
N LYS A 136 20.19 10.68 0.84
CA LYS A 136 19.33 10.38 -0.32
C LYS A 136 18.81 11.66 -0.98
N TRP A 137 18.53 12.68 -0.18
CA TRP A 137 18.14 14.00 -0.66
C TRP A 137 19.23 14.60 -1.56
N ASP A 138 20.46 14.66 -1.08
CA ASP A 138 21.60 15.24 -1.80
C ASP A 138 21.84 14.51 -3.15
N ALA A 139 21.70 13.18 -3.15
CA ALA A 139 21.81 12.38 -4.36
C ALA A 139 20.70 12.65 -5.40
N LEU A 140 19.53 13.16 -4.96
CA LEU A 140 18.42 13.51 -5.84
C LEU A 140 18.33 15.01 -6.14
N ALA A 141 19.04 15.87 -5.42
CA ALA A 141 18.87 17.33 -5.45
C ALA A 141 18.80 17.92 -6.86
N HIS A 142 19.69 17.48 -7.76
CA HIS A 142 19.76 17.92 -9.16
C HIS A 142 18.56 17.51 -10.04
N LYS A 143 17.71 16.59 -9.57
CA LYS A 143 16.52 16.09 -10.28
C LYS A 143 15.21 16.55 -9.66
N ILE A 144 15.19 17.01 -8.41
CA ILE A 144 13.96 17.29 -7.64
C ILE A 144 12.97 18.16 -8.40
N GLU A 145 13.44 19.24 -9.04
CA GLU A 145 12.56 20.16 -9.81
C GLU A 145 11.85 19.46 -10.98
N LYS A 146 12.47 18.45 -11.57
CA LYS A 146 11.93 17.68 -12.72
C LYS A 146 11.05 16.51 -12.29
N MET A 147 11.00 16.19 -11.00
CA MET A 147 10.28 15.01 -10.49
C MET A 147 8.79 15.29 -10.20
N GLY A 148 8.34 16.55 -10.31
CA GLY A 148 6.93 16.91 -10.11
C GLY A 148 6.42 16.53 -8.72
N ASP A 149 5.28 15.83 -8.66
CA ASP A 149 4.66 15.34 -7.42
C ASP A 149 5.44 14.19 -6.76
N PHE A 150 6.34 13.55 -7.51
CA PHE A 150 7.10 12.40 -7.07
C PHE A 150 8.46 12.85 -6.53
N LYS A 151 8.48 13.63 -5.45
CA LYS A 151 9.71 14.21 -4.90
C LYS A 151 9.83 13.95 -3.40
N PRO A 152 11.05 13.86 -2.84
CA PRO A 152 11.19 13.84 -1.40
C PRO A 152 10.62 15.14 -0.80
N GLU A 153 9.92 15.05 0.33
CA GLU A 153 9.19 16.18 0.91
C GLU A 153 9.91 16.75 2.15
N ILE A 154 10.37 15.88 3.04
CA ILE A 154 10.98 16.27 4.33
C ILE A 154 12.25 15.44 4.58
N ILE A 155 13.30 16.09 5.07
CA ILE A 155 14.54 15.43 5.50
C ILE A 155 14.37 15.00 6.97
N VAL A 156 14.55 13.72 7.28
CA VAL A 156 14.27 13.18 8.61
C VAL A 156 15.17 13.82 9.69
N GLU A 157 16.43 14.11 9.36
CA GLU A 157 17.40 14.75 10.24
C GLU A 157 17.00 16.19 10.60
N GLU A 158 16.23 16.87 9.75
CA GLU A 158 15.71 18.23 9.98
C GLU A 158 14.31 18.24 10.60
N SER A 159 13.60 17.10 10.58
CA SER A 159 12.21 16.98 10.99
C SER A 159 11.97 17.12 12.51
N LYS A 160 13.05 17.09 13.31
CA LYS A 160 13.00 17.03 14.79
C LYS A 160 12.14 15.88 15.31
N VAL A 161 12.08 14.78 14.56
CA VAL A 161 11.36 13.57 14.98
C VAL A 161 11.89 13.07 16.32
N MET A 162 10.98 12.73 17.22
CA MET A 162 11.29 12.15 18.52
C MET A 162 11.18 10.63 18.46
N GLU A 163 12.24 9.94 18.85
CA GLU A 163 12.21 8.49 18.98
C GLU A 163 11.60 8.06 20.32
N VAL A 164 10.69 7.08 20.29
CA VAL A 164 9.95 6.57 21.45
C VAL A 164 10.02 5.04 21.44
N ASP A 165 10.79 4.44 22.34
CA ASP A 165 10.74 2.98 22.53
C ASP A 165 9.38 2.61 23.15
N PRO A 166 8.51 1.88 22.45
CA PRO A 166 7.16 1.59 22.91
C PRO A 166 7.11 0.64 24.12
N ARG A 167 8.24 0.00 24.46
CA ARG A 167 8.38 -0.85 25.65
C ARG A 167 8.72 -0.04 26.90
N SER A 168 9.19 1.21 26.76
CA SER A 168 9.63 2.04 27.87
C SER A 168 8.51 2.96 28.37
N ASN A 169 8.02 2.72 29.59
CA ASN A 169 6.98 3.56 30.22
C ASN A 169 7.42 5.03 30.27
N ALA A 170 8.67 5.30 30.68
CA ALA A 170 9.20 6.66 30.75
C ALA A 170 9.30 7.37 29.39
N ALA A 171 9.60 6.64 28.31
CA ALA A 171 9.65 7.21 26.96
C ALA A 171 8.24 7.58 26.47
N VAL A 172 7.27 6.69 26.67
CA VAL A 172 5.86 6.89 26.30
C VAL A 172 5.24 8.04 27.11
N GLU A 173 5.47 8.08 28.44
CA GLU A 173 4.98 9.16 29.30
C GLU A 173 5.54 10.52 28.87
N ARG A 174 6.83 10.59 28.52
CA ARG A 174 7.44 11.81 27.99
C ARG A 174 6.79 12.27 26.70
N ALA A 175 6.51 11.35 25.77
CA ALA A 175 5.84 11.67 24.52
C ALA A 175 4.38 12.14 24.74
N ASN A 176 3.68 11.51 25.68
CA ASN A 176 2.30 11.88 26.04
C ASN A 176 2.19 13.21 26.78
N ALA A 177 3.24 13.63 27.47
CA ALA A 177 3.31 14.91 28.17
C ALA A 177 3.68 16.11 27.28
N LEU A 178 3.88 15.91 25.97
CA LEU A 178 4.19 17.00 25.04
C LEU A 178 2.95 17.85 24.73
N ASP A 179 3.03 19.14 25.06
CA ASP A 179 1.97 20.12 24.78
C ASP A 179 1.93 20.59 23.32
N VAL A 180 3.01 20.38 22.58
CA VAL A 180 3.13 20.77 21.17
C VAL A 180 3.11 19.54 20.25
N PRO A 181 2.46 19.62 19.07
CA PRO A 181 2.56 18.59 18.05
C PRO A 181 4.03 18.32 17.71
N THR A 182 4.44 17.06 17.81
CA THR A 182 5.80 16.58 17.60
C THR A 182 5.71 15.27 16.84
N LEU A 183 6.43 15.16 15.73
CA LEU A 183 6.50 13.91 14.98
C LEU A 183 7.23 12.87 15.82
N VAL A 184 6.64 11.69 16.01
CA VAL A 184 7.27 10.59 16.75
C VAL A 184 7.55 9.39 15.86
N THR A 185 8.52 8.57 16.23
CA THR A 185 8.79 7.29 15.57
C THR A 185 9.33 6.27 16.57
N VAL A 186 9.40 5.00 16.15
CA VAL A 186 10.06 3.95 16.92
C VAL A 186 11.58 3.99 16.64
N PRO A 187 12.47 3.93 17.65
CA PRO A 187 13.92 3.95 17.43
C PRO A 187 14.41 2.77 16.57
N ASP A 188 15.48 2.97 15.80
CA ASP A 188 16.19 1.86 15.16
C ASP A 188 16.96 1.00 16.17
N GLY A 189 17.32 -0.22 15.79
CA GLY A 189 18.11 -1.15 16.59
C GLY A 189 17.35 -1.85 17.72
N ILE A 190 16.07 -1.53 17.95
CA ILE A 190 15.28 -2.24 18.96
C ILE A 190 14.97 -3.67 18.51
N ASN A 191 14.96 -4.60 19.48
CA ASN A 191 14.58 -5.99 19.23
C ASN A 191 13.06 -6.15 19.21
N MET A 192 12.43 -5.63 18.16
CA MET A 192 11.01 -5.80 17.85
C MET A 192 10.79 -5.82 16.35
N GLU A 193 9.80 -6.59 15.90
CA GLU A 193 9.28 -6.47 14.55
C GLU A 193 8.57 -5.13 14.34
N VAL A 194 8.64 -4.61 13.11
CA VAL A 194 8.15 -3.27 12.76
C VAL A 194 6.67 -3.10 13.09
N VAL A 195 5.82 -4.02 12.62
CA VAL A 195 4.36 -3.90 12.78
C VAL A 195 3.94 -3.95 14.25
N PRO A 196 4.36 -4.95 15.07
CA PRO A 196 4.11 -4.93 16.51
C PRO A 196 4.64 -3.69 17.22
N ALA A 197 5.83 -3.18 16.87
CA ALA A 197 6.40 -2.01 17.53
C ALA A 197 5.56 -0.75 17.32
N PHE A 198 5.14 -0.47 16.08
CA PHE A 198 4.30 0.68 15.77
C PHE A 198 2.86 0.53 16.29
N ARG A 199 2.30 -0.68 16.26
CA ARG A 199 1.01 -0.98 16.89
C ARG A 199 1.03 -0.73 18.40
N LEU A 200 2.11 -1.16 19.08
CA LEU A 200 2.31 -0.92 20.51
C LEU A 200 2.47 0.58 20.78
N LEU A 201 3.31 1.27 20.02
CA LEU A 201 3.48 2.73 20.13
C LEU A 201 2.12 3.44 20.03
N ALA A 202 1.38 3.18 18.95
CA ALA A 202 0.08 3.82 18.71
C ALA A 202 -0.95 3.53 19.82
N SER A 203 -0.96 2.30 20.35
CA SER A 203 -1.88 1.89 21.42
C SER A 203 -1.56 2.54 22.77
N ARG A 204 -0.28 2.86 23.01
CA ARG A 204 0.17 3.46 24.27
C ARG A 204 0.21 4.99 24.25
N MET A 205 0.06 5.59 23.07
CA MET A 205 0.00 7.03 22.92
C MET A 205 -1.42 7.55 23.14
N THR A 206 -1.63 8.25 24.25
CA THR A 206 -2.88 8.97 24.53
C THR A 206 -2.89 10.35 23.90
N SER A 207 -1.71 10.91 23.64
CA SER A 207 -1.54 12.16 22.92
C SER A 207 -1.77 11.96 21.41
N ALA A 208 -2.34 12.97 20.75
CA ALA A 208 -2.60 12.94 19.31
C ALA A 208 -1.32 13.27 18.49
N GLN A 209 -0.14 12.82 18.89
CA GLN A 209 1.10 13.17 18.17
C GLN A 209 1.21 12.41 16.83
N PRO A 210 1.58 13.07 15.72
CA PRO A 210 1.71 12.39 14.43
C PRO A 210 2.83 11.34 14.43
N ILE A 211 2.66 10.26 13.68
CA ILE A 211 3.60 9.12 13.67
C ILE A 211 4.30 8.98 12.31
N LEU A 212 5.63 8.94 12.34
CA LEU A 212 6.48 8.56 11.21
C LEU A 212 6.72 7.04 11.22
N LEU A 213 6.22 6.36 10.20
CA LEU A 213 6.43 4.93 9.98
C LEU A 213 7.75 4.66 9.26
N LYS A 214 8.39 3.54 9.58
CA LYS A 214 9.61 3.07 8.94
C LYS A 214 9.40 1.65 8.41
N ASP A 215 9.98 1.32 7.25
CA ASP A 215 9.87 -0.03 6.66
C ASP A 215 10.68 -1.09 7.41
N THR A 216 11.79 -0.67 8.03
CA THR A 216 12.67 -1.50 8.85
C THR A 216 13.15 -0.71 10.06
N LEU A 217 13.34 -1.38 11.19
CA LEU A 217 14.04 -0.87 12.37
C LEU A 217 15.51 -1.30 12.41
N GLN A 218 15.96 -2.08 11.42
CA GLN A 218 17.35 -2.55 11.26
C GLN A 218 17.87 -2.12 9.88
N PRO A 219 18.18 -0.83 9.67
CA PRO A 219 18.58 -0.32 8.35
C PRO A 219 20.00 -0.74 7.92
N ASP A 220 20.84 -1.20 8.86
CA ASP A 220 22.28 -1.48 8.65
C ASP A 220 22.66 -2.97 8.69
N GLU A 221 21.70 -3.88 8.88
CA GLU A 221 21.98 -5.32 8.82
C GLU A 221 22.36 -5.75 7.39
N GLY A 222 23.66 -6.01 7.23
CA GLY A 222 24.36 -6.22 5.98
C GLY A 222 23.91 -7.44 5.17
N ALA A 223 23.30 -7.14 4.04
CA ALA A 223 23.47 -7.73 2.72
C ALA A 223 22.64 -6.83 1.79
N SER A 224 23.09 -6.57 0.55
CA SER A 224 22.19 -6.00 -0.44
C SER A 224 21.02 -6.96 -0.62
N ARG A 225 19.90 -6.71 0.08
CA ARG A 225 18.67 -7.46 -0.14
C ARG A 225 18.27 -7.22 -1.58
N ASP A 226 17.82 -8.26 -2.26
CA ASP A 226 17.29 -8.07 -3.60
C ASP A 226 16.10 -7.09 -3.55
N PHE A 227 15.93 -6.32 -4.62
CA PHE A 227 14.90 -5.27 -4.67
C PHE A 227 13.50 -5.81 -4.39
N LEU A 228 13.18 -7.04 -4.83
CA LEU A 228 11.87 -7.65 -4.59
C LEU A 228 11.65 -7.90 -3.09
N THR A 229 12.64 -8.43 -2.37
CA THR A 229 12.58 -8.65 -0.93
C THR A 229 12.37 -7.32 -0.19
N THR A 230 13.11 -6.27 -0.55
CA THR A 230 12.96 -4.93 0.04
C THR A 230 11.57 -4.34 -0.25
N LEU A 231 11.11 -4.42 -1.50
CA LEU A 231 9.79 -3.98 -1.92
C LEU A 231 8.69 -4.67 -1.11
N LEU A 232 8.71 -5.99 -1.01
CA LEU A 232 7.69 -6.77 -0.31
C LEU A 232 7.74 -6.53 1.20
N THR A 233 8.92 -6.40 1.80
CA THR A 233 9.08 -6.12 3.24
C THR A 233 8.51 -4.75 3.58
N ALA A 234 8.91 -3.71 2.83
CA ALA A 234 8.42 -2.36 3.04
C ALA A 234 6.90 -2.27 2.84
N SER A 235 6.39 -2.91 1.78
CA SER A 235 4.96 -2.95 1.48
C SER A 235 4.17 -3.62 2.58
N ARG A 236 4.61 -4.80 3.06
CA ARG A 236 4.00 -5.48 4.20
C ARG A 236 4.00 -4.55 5.42
N ASN A 237 5.16 -4.04 5.84
CA ASN A 237 5.28 -3.36 7.12
C ASN A 237 4.52 -2.03 7.16
N ILE A 238 4.83 -1.12 6.24
CA ILE A 238 4.18 0.20 6.19
C ILE A 238 2.73 0.05 5.77
N GLY A 239 2.44 -0.78 4.76
CA GLY A 239 1.09 -0.95 4.27
C GLY A 239 0.14 -1.60 5.28
N SER A 240 0.61 -2.54 6.12
CA SER A 240 -0.18 -3.09 7.23
C SER A 240 -0.59 -1.98 8.18
N LEU A 241 0.36 -1.16 8.62
CA LEU A 241 0.13 -0.08 9.58
C LEU A 241 -0.81 0.99 9.02
N ILE A 242 -0.66 1.36 7.75
CA ILE A 242 -1.59 2.27 7.07
C ILE A 242 -2.98 1.65 6.95
N CYS A 243 -3.10 0.35 6.69
CA CYS A 243 -4.40 -0.35 6.66
C CYS A 243 -5.04 -0.47 8.04
N ASP A 244 -4.25 -0.46 9.11
CA ASP A 244 -4.74 -0.34 10.50
C ASP A 244 -5.08 1.12 10.88
N GLY A 245 -4.86 2.08 9.98
CA GLY A 245 -5.10 3.52 10.22
C GLY A 245 -3.99 4.23 10.99
N ILE A 246 -2.83 3.58 11.17
CA ILE A 246 -1.69 4.13 11.91
C ILE A 246 -0.75 4.85 10.94
N GLY A 247 -0.21 5.99 11.39
CA GLY A 247 0.81 6.75 10.68
C GLY A 247 0.28 8.03 10.05
N ASP A 248 1.22 8.95 9.80
CA ASP A 248 0.99 10.25 9.15
C ASP A 248 2.10 10.59 8.15
N ALA A 249 3.25 9.95 8.30
CA ALA A 249 4.37 10.05 7.40
C ALA A 249 5.11 8.71 7.28
N ILE A 250 5.89 8.53 6.22
CA ILE A 250 6.64 7.30 5.99
C ILE A 250 8.11 7.60 5.63
N LEU A 251 9.00 6.67 5.99
CA LEU A 251 10.41 6.66 5.63
C LEU A 251 10.81 5.25 5.19
N ILE A 252 11.37 5.14 3.97
CA ILE A 252 11.94 3.90 3.46
C ILE A 252 13.45 3.91 3.73
N GLN A 253 13.91 3.04 4.62
CA GLN A 253 15.31 2.89 5.02
C GLN A 253 15.97 1.65 4.41
N GLY A 254 15.20 0.59 4.15
CA GLY A 254 15.72 -0.69 3.64
C GLY A 254 16.25 -0.62 2.21
N GLU A 255 15.72 0.29 1.39
CA GLU A 255 16.22 0.56 0.03
C GLU A 255 17.24 1.69 0.06
N LYS A 256 18.48 1.43 -0.39
CA LYS A 256 19.56 2.42 -0.38
C LYS A 256 19.52 3.33 -1.61
N ALA A 257 19.05 2.84 -2.76
CA ALA A 257 18.96 3.62 -3.98
C ALA A 257 17.88 4.72 -3.82
N PRO A 258 18.23 6.02 -3.88
CA PRO A 258 17.31 7.11 -3.56
C PRO A 258 16.03 7.12 -4.42
N GLY A 259 16.17 6.94 -5.74
CA GLY A 259 15.03 6.92 -6.65
C GLY A 259 14.10 5.72 -6.44
N GLN A 260 14.67 4.54 -6.14
CA GLN A 260 13.87 3.33 -5.86
C GLN A 260 13.16 3.45 -4.50
N SER A 261 13.84 3.98 -3.49
CA SER A 261 13.27 4.24 -2.17
C SER A 261 12.07 5.19 -2.25
N LEU A 262 12.15 6.24 -3.06
CA LEU A 262 11.03 7.14 -3.33
C LEU A 262 9.89 6.42 -4.07
N ARG A 263 10.23 5.57 -5.04
CA ARG A 263 9.26 4.81 -5.84
C ARG A 263 8.44 3.86 -4.99
N ILE A 264 9.12 3.12 -4.11
CA ILE A 264 8.49 2.25 -3.12
C ILE A 264 7.55 3.08 -2.23
N SER A 265 8.02 4.23 -1.71
CA SER A 265 7.24 5.08 -0.80
C SER A 265 5.87 5.45 -1.37
N TYR A 266 5.86 6.08 -2.55
CA TYR A 266 4.62 6.52 -3.18
C TYR A 266 3.74 5.34 -3.60
N ASN A 267 4.31 4.30 -4.20
CA ASN A 267 3.52 3.14 -4.63
C ASN A 267 2.84 2.44 -3.44
N ILE A 268 3.49 2.36 -2.26
CA ILE A 268 2.85 1.84 -1.03
C ILE A 268 1.69 2.74 -0.59
N LEU A 269 1.88 4.08 -0.57
CA LEU A 269 0.81 5.02 -0.20
C LEU A 269 -0.41 4.88 -1.13
N GLN A 270 -0.20 4.70 -2.43
CA GLN A 270 -1.30 4.47 -3.38
C GLN A 270 -1.95 3.10 -3.20
N ALA A 271 -1.17 2.04 -3.08
CA ALA A 271 -1.70 0.69 -2.90
C ALA A 271 -2.49 0.52 -1.58
N ALA A 272 -2.11 1.25 -0.53
CA ALA A 272 -2.84 1.33 0.73
C ALA A 272 -4.03 2.33 0.68
N GLY A 273 -4.19 3.08 -0.41
CA GLY A 273 -5.24 4.10 -0.56
C GLY A 273 -5.08 5.29 0.38
N ALA A 274 -3.85 5.62 0.78
CA ALA A 274 -3.51 6.77 1.62
C ALA A 274 -3.19 8.03 0.81
N ARG A 275 -2.65 7.89 -0.41
CA ARG A 275 -2.37 9.00 -1.32
C ARG A 275 -2.45 8.53 -2.77
N ILE A 276 -3.20 9.24 -3.62
CA ILE A 276 -3.34 8.91 -5.05
C ILE A 276 -2.50 9.88 -5.85
N PHE A 277 -1.52 9.39 -6.63
CA PHE A 277 -0.57 10.24 -7.35
C PHE A 277 -0.41 9.88 -8.84
N LYS A 278 -0.89 8.70 -9.25
CA LYS A 278 -1.03 8.26 -10.64
C LYS A 278 -2.37 7.55 -10.81
N THR A 279 -2.69 7.16 -12.04
CA THR A 279 -3.86 6.32 -12.31
C THR A 279 -3.74 5.01 -11.55
N ASP A 280 -4.83 4.55 -10.94
CA ASP A 280 -4.89 3.26 -10.28
C ASP A 280 -5.59 2.24 -11.18
N TYR A 281 -4.96 1.07 -11.33
CA TYR A 281 -5.45 0.00 -12.17
C TYR A 281 -5.91 -1.16 -11.30
N VAL A 282 -7.09 -1.66 -11.61
CA VAL A 282 -7.66 -2.88 -11.05
C VAL A 282 -7.83 -3.84 -12.22
N ALA A 283 -7.09 -4.93 -12.25
CA ALA A 283 -7.14 -5.85 -13.38
C ALA A 283 -7.25 -7.28 -12.90
N CYS A 284 -8.17 -8.05 -13.46
CA CYS A 284 -8.33 -9.45 -13.07
C CYS A 284 -7.06 -10.26 -13.40
N PRO A 285 -6.80 -11.38 -12.71
CA PRO A 285 -5.84 -12.34 -13.22
C PRO A 285 -6.30 -12.88 -14.58
N SER A 286 -5.36 -13.28 -15.43
CA SER A 286 -5.74 -13.98 -16.67
C SER A 286 -6.34 -15.35 -16.34
N CYS A 287 -7.42 -15.74 -17.03
CA CYS A 287 -8.07 -17.04 -16.83
C CYS A 287 -8.67 -17.57 -18.14
N GLY A 288 -9.16 -18.81 -18.15
CA GLY A 288 -9.77 -19.42 -19.34
C GLY A 288 -11.06 -18.75 -19.84
N ARG A 289 -11.58 -17.74 -19.12
CA ARG A 289 -12.75 -16.96 -19.53
C ARG A 289 -12.39 -15.64 -20.22
N THR A 290 -11.12 -15.25 -20.20
CA THR A 290 -10.67 -13.98 -20.78
C THR A 290 -10.93 -13.99 -22.30
N LEU A 291 -11.58 -12.94 -22.80
CA LEU A 291 -12.04 -12.82 -24.19
C LEU A 291 -11.08 -12.06 -25.12
N PHE A 292 -9.99 -11.53 -24.58
CA PHE A 292 -8.94 -10.77 -25.27
C PHE A 292 -7.60 -10.99 -24.58
N ASN A 293 -6.50 -10.49 -25.14
CA ASN A 293 -5.21 -10.56 -24.44
C ASN A 293 -5.15 -9.49 -23.34
N LEU A 294 -5.39 -9.91 -22.10
CA LEU A 294 -5.51 -8.99 -20.97
C LEU A 294 -4.20 -8.24 -20.70
N GLN A 295 -3.06 -8.91 -20.83
CA GLN A 295 -1.75 -8.35 -20.55
C GLN A 295 -1.42 -7.21 -21.52
N THR A 296 -1.51 -7.47 -22.84
CA THR A 296 -1.18 -6.45 -23.85
C THR A 296 -2.17 -5.29 -23.83
N THR A 297 -3.46 -5.57 -23.60
CA THR A 297 -4.49 -4.53 -23.52
C THR A 297 -4.34 -3.67 -22.26
N THR A 298 -4.03 -4.27 -21.11
CA THR A 298 -3.74 -3.51 -19.87
C THR A 298 -2.54 -2.59 -20.06
N GLN A 299 -1.50 -3.07 -20.75
CA GLN A 299 -0.34 -2.23 -21.08
C GLN A 299 -0.71 -1.05 -21.99
N LYS A 300 -1.48 -1.27 -23.07
CA LYS A 300 -1.95 -0.19 -23.95
C LYS A 300 -2.77 0.86 -23.21
N ILE A 301 -3.67 0.42 -22.33
CA ILE A 301 -4.47 1.33 -21.50
C ILE A 301 -3.56 2.11 -20.56
N ARG A 302 -2.59 1.45 -19.90
CA ARG A 302 -1.61 2.10 -19.01
C ARG A 302 -0.78 3.16 -19.74
N GLU A 303 -0.28 2.86 -20.93
CA GLU A 303 0.48 3.78 -21.75
C GLU A 303 -0.34 5.02 -22.13
N ALA A 304 -1.62 4.83 -22.45
CA ALA A 304 -2.53 5.90 -22.81
C ALA A 304 -3.00 6.74 -21.62
N THR A 305 -3.20 6.13 -20.44
CA THR A 305 -3.96 6.76 -19.34
C THR A 305 -3.15 6.96 -18.05
N GLY A 306 -1.93 6.42 -17.92
CA GLY A 306 -1.18 6.38 -16.65
C GLY A 306 -0.80 7.71 -16.00
N HIS A 307 -0.93 8.82 -16.72
CA HIS A 307 -0.68 10.17 -16.21
C HIS A 307 -1.91 10.78 -15.50
N LEU A 308 -3.08 10.15 -15.59
CA LEU A 308 -4.33 10.68 -15.05
C LEU A 308 -4.40 10.46 -13.53
N LYS A 309 -4.21 11.53 -12.76
CA LYS A 309 -4.29 11.50 -11.30
C LYS A 309 -5.74 11.41 -10.83
N GLY A 310 -6.00 10.59 -9.82
CA GLY A 310 -7.34 10.46 -9.24
C GLY A 310 -8.33 9.66 -10.10
N VAL A 311 -7.86 8.97 -11.13
CA VAL A 311 -8.68 8.10 -11.98
C VAL A 311 -8.38 6.64 -11.67
N ARG A 312 -9.44 5.87 -11.42
CA ARG A 312 -9.38 4.41 -11.24
C ARG A 312 -9.97 3.70 -12.44
N ILE A 313 -9.19 2.84 -13.08
CA ILE A 313 -9.59 2.11 -14.28
C ILE A 313 -9.55 0.61 -14.00
N ALA A 314 -10.69 -0.04 -14.17
CA ALA A 314 -10.81 -1.49 -14.11
C ALA A 314 -10.63 -2.11 -15.50
N VAL A 315 -9.82 -3.16 -15.62
CA VAL A 315 -9.60 -3.92 -16.87
C VAL A 315 -9.90 -5.39 -16.63
N MET A 316 -11.02 -5.86 -17.18
CA MET A 316 -11.60 -7.16 -16.85
C MET A 316 -11.71 -8.04 -18.09
N GLY A 317 -11.19 -9.25 -18.00
CA GLY A 317 -11.14 -10.19 -19.12
C GLY A 317 -12.51 -10.70 -19.60
N CYS A 318 -13.53 -10.67 -18.74
CA CYS A 318 -14.87 -11.16 -19.04
C CYS A 318 -15.95 -10.45 -18.21
N ILE A 319 -17.21 -10.59 -18.62
CA ILE A 319 -18.37 -10.02 -17.93
C ILE A 319 -18.74 -10.71 -16.61
N VAL A 320 -18.21 -11.90 -16.32
CA VAL A 320 -18.70 -12.71 -15.19
C VAL A 320 -18.34 -12.08 -13.85
N ASN A 321 -17.06 -11.85 -13.61
CA ASN A 321 -16.62 -11.18 -12.39
C ASN A 321 -16.46 -9.67 -12.57
N GLY A 322 -16.32 -9.20 -13.81
CA GLY A 322 -15.93 -7.82 -14.11
C GLY A 322 -16.78 -6.74 -13.41
N PRO A 323 -18.13 -6.75 -13.51
CA PRO A 323 -18.97 -5.71 -12.92
C PRO A 323 -18.96 -5.65 -11.39
N GLY A 324 -18.76 -6.79 -10.71
CA GLY A 324 -18.68 -6.85 -9.25
C GLY A 324 -17.31 -6.44 -8.72
N GLU A 325 -16.25 -6.90 -9.39
CA GLU A 325 -14.85 -6.62 -9.07
C GLU A 325 -14.49 -5.13 -9.30
N MET A 326 -15.13 -4.46 -10.26
CA MET A 326 -14.89 -3.04 -10.55
C MET A 326 -15.75 -2.05 -9.74
N ALA A 327 -16.39 -2.49 -8.65
CA ALA A 327 -17.35 -1.70 -7.89
C ALA A 327 -16.83 -0.31 -7.43
N ASP A 328 -15.52 -0.19 -7.22
CA ASP A 328 -14.84 1.02 -6.73
C ASP A 328 -14.02 1.75 -7.81
N ALA A 329 -14.15 1.33 -9.08
CA ALA A 329 -13.49 1.96 -10.23
C ALA A 329 -14.36 3.07 -10.84
N ASP A 330 -13.73 4.10 -11.39
CA ASP A 330 -14.42 5.17 -12.10
C ASP A 330 -14.87 4.71 -13.50
N PHE A 331 -13.98 3.98 -14.17
CA PHE A 331 -14.20 3.47 -15.52
C PHE A 331 -13.87 1.99 -15.60
N GLY A 332 -14.62 1.25 -16.41
CA GLY A 332 -14.38 -0.17 -16.66
C GLY A 332 -14.16 -0.46 -18.13
N TYR A 333 -13.19 -1.32 -18.42
CA TYR A 333 -12.92 -1.94 -19.71
C TYR A 333 -13.14 -3.44 -19.59
N VAL A 334 -14.25 -3.96 -20.11
CA VAL A 334 -14.69 -5.35 -19.85
C VAL A 334 -14.91 -6.11 -21.14
N GLY A 335 -14.36 -7.33 -21.22
CA GLY A 335 -14.64 -8.24 -22.33
C GLY A 335 -16.11 -8.66 -22.37
N GLY A 336 -16.83 -8.26 -23.43
CA GLY A 336 -18.25 -8.58 -23.62
C GLY A 336 -18.47 -9.83 -24.47
N ALA A 337 -17.73 -9.95 -25.58
CA ALA A 337 -17.71 -11.10 -26.48
C ALA A 337 -16.34 -11.16 -27.19
N PRO A 338 -15.97 -12.26 -27.87
CA PRO A 338 -14.72 -12.30 -28.63
C PRO A 338 -14.58 -11.10 -29.59
N GLY A 339 -13.48 -10.36 -29.45
CA GLY A 339 -13.20 -9.13 -30.22
C GLY A 339 -14.08 -7.91 -29.88
N LYS A 340 -14.85 -7.97 -28.79
CA LYS A 340 -15.79 -6.92 -28.38
C LYS A 340 -15.66 -6.54 -26.91
N ILE A 341 -15.61 -5.23 -26.67
CA ILE A 341 -15.43 -4.62 -25.36
C ILE A 341 -16.66 -3.80 -24.99
N ASN A 342 -17.00 -3.85 -23.71
CA ASN A 342 -17.99 -2.98 -23.08
C ASN A 342 -17.26 -2.01 -22.16
N LEU A 343 -17.58 -0.72 -22.26
CA LEU A 343 -17.08 0.33 -21.39
C LEU A 343 -18.12 0.71 -20.35
N TYR A 344 -17.65 0.95 -19.14
CA TYR A 344 -18.48 1.25 -17.97
C TYR A 344 -18.07 2.57 -17.32
N VAL A 345 -19.04 3.22 -16.69
CA VAL A 345 -18.84 4.33 -15.74
C VAL A 345 -19.39 3.87 -14.40
N GLY A 346 -18.51 3.71 -13.41
CA GLY A 346 -18.83 2.97 -12.19
C GLY A 346 -19.33 1.56 -12.53
N ARG A 347 -20.59 1.28 -12.18
CA ARG A 347 -21.23 -0.04 -12.43
C ARG A 347 -22.12 -0.07 -13.68
N GLU A 348 -22.33 1.07 -14.34
CA GLU A 348 -23.25 1.18 -15.48
C GLU A 348 -22.51 0.99 -16.80
N ALA A 349 -23.04 0.11 -17.67
CA ALA A 349 -22.49 -0.14 -18.99
C ALA A 349 -22.97 0.94 -19.97
N VAL A 350 -22.07 1.81 -20.41
CA VAL A 350 -22.41 3.01 -21.20
C VAL A 350 -22.16 2.84 -22.69
N LYS A 351 -21.12 2.11 -23.08
CA LYS A 351 -20.78 1.83 -24.48
C LYS A 351 -20.60 0.32 -24.65
N LEU A 352 -21.42 -0.31 -25.48
CA LEU A 352 -21.49 -1.76 -25.61
C LEU A 352 -20.95 -2.23 -26.97
N ASN A 353 -20.35 -3.41 -27.00
CA ASN A 353 -19.92 -4.13 -28.20
C ASN A 353 -18.94 -3.34 -29.08
N ILE A 354 -18.05 -2.56 -28.48
CA ILE A 354 -17.02 -1.81 -29.18
C ILE A 354 -15.96 -2.78 -29.73
N PRO A 355 -15.54 -2.67 -31.00
CA PRO A 355 -14.40 -3.42 -31.52
C PRO A 355 -13.14 -3.23 -30.65
N GLU A 356 -12.44 -4.31 -30.33
CA GLU A 356 -11.27 -4.30 -29.42
C GLU A 356 -10.15 -3.34 -29.84
N ASP A 357 -9.94 -3.18 -31.14
CA ASP A 357 -8.93 -2.29 -31.74
C ASP A 357 -9.25 -0.80 -31.56
N GLU A 358 -10.53 -0.44 -31.51
CA GLU A 358 -10.98 0.94 -31.26
C GLU A 358 -11.18 1.23 -29.76
N ALA A 359 -11.33 0.20 -28.93
CA ALA A 359 -11.84 0.32 -27.56
C ALA A 359 -10.97 1.20 -26.64
N VAL A 360 -9.64 1.20 -26.82
CA VAL A 360 -8.74 2.06 -26.03
C VAL A 360 -8.98 3.54 -26.34
N GLY A 361 -9.14 3.90 -27.62
CA GLY A 361 -9.50 5.27 -28.02
C GLY A 361 -10.86 5.68 -27.46
N ARG A 362 -11.84 4.77 -27.53
CA ARG A 362 -13.19 5.02 -26.99
C ARG A 362 -13.21 5.15 -25.46
N LEU A 363 -12.27 4.52 -24.76
CA LEU A 363 -12.07 4.72 -23.33
C LEU A 363 -11.52 6.12 -23.03
N ILE A 364 -10.56 6.62 -23.82
CA ILE A 364 -10.03 7.99 -23.69
C ILE A 364 -11.15 9.01 -23.92
N ASP A 365 -11.96 8.82 -24.97
CA ASP A 365 -13.12 9.68 -25.24
C ASP A 365 -14.09 9.68 -24.06
N LEU A 366 -14.37 8.51 -23.49
CA LEU A 366 -15.26 8.38 -22.33
C LEU A 366 -14.72 9.09 -21.09
N ILE A 367 -13.42 8.98 -20.82
CA ILE A 367 -12.76 9.68 -19.71
C ILE A 367 -12.84 11.21 -19.93
N SER A 368 -12.64 11.65 -21.18
CA SER A 368 -12.74 13.05 -21.58
C SER A 368 -14.15 13.61 -21.44
N GLU A 369 -15.16 12.86 -21.86
CA GLU A 369 -16.60 13.18 -21.71
C GLU A 369 -16.98 13.42 -20.24
N HIS A 370 -16.28 12.78 -19.30
CA HIS A 370 -16.50 12.91 -17.86
C HIS A 370 -15.58 13.93 -17.19
N GLY A 371 -14.83 14.73 -17.97
CA GLY A 371 -13.97 15.80 -17.45
C GLY A 371 -12.78 15.32 -16.61
N LYS A 372 -12.40 14.04 -16.73
CA LYS A 372 -11.28 13.43 -15.99
C LYS A 372 -10.00 13.30 -16.82
N TRP A 373 -10.04 13.70 -18.09
CA TRP A 373 -8.88 13.71 -18.96
C TRP A 373 -8.01 14.94 -18.74
N VAL A 374 -6.70 14.73 -18.69
CA VAL A 374 -5.68 15.77 -18.64
C VAL A 374 -4.63 15.38 -19.67
N GLU A 375 -4.16 16.31 -20.49
CA GLU A 375 -3.14 15.99 -21.48
C GLU A 375 -1.84 15.48 -20.83
N PRO A 376 -1.18 14.48 -21.43
CA PRO A 376 0.06 13.95 -20.88
C PRO A 376 1.13 15.05 -20.83
N PRO A 377 1.96 15.09 -19.77
CA PRO A 377 3.07 16.02 -19.71
C PRO A 377 3.98 15.80 -20.91
N VAL A 378 4.44 16.90 -21.54
CA VAL A 378 5.36 16.86 -22.68
C VAL A 378 6.59 16.06 -22.26
N ARG A 379 6.76 14.86 -22.82
CA ARG A 379 7.99 14.09 -22.64
C ARG A 379 9.09 14.84 -23.38
N GLU A 380 9.88 15.65 -22.69
CA GLU A 380 11.25 15.87 -23.13
C GLU A 380 11.90 14.48 -23.15
N THR A 381 12.22 13.99 -24.34
CA THR A 381 12.99 12.77 -24.53
C THR A 381 14.29 12.91 -23.75
N ALA A 382 14.32 12.38 -22.54
CA ALA A 382 15.56 12.10 -21.85
C ALA A 382 16.24 10.99 -22.66
N GLU A 383 17.14 11.37 -23.57
CA GLU A 383 18.19 10.49 -24.04
C GLU A 383 18.93 9.97 -22.80
N ILE A 384 18.72 8.69 -22.49
CA ILE A 384 19.60 7.86 -21.65
C ILE A 384 19.73 6.52 -22.35
#